data_AF-A0AAE4ZI06-F1
#
_entry.id   AF-A0AAE4ZI06-F1
#
_cell.length_a   1.000
_cell.length_b   1.000
_cell.length_c   1.000
_cell.angle_alpha   90.00
_cell.angle_beta   90.00
_cell.angle_gamma   90.00
#
_symmetry.space_group_name_H-M   'P 1'
#
loop_
_entity.id
_entity.type
_entity.pdbx_description
1 polymer ?
#
loop_
_entity_poly.entity_id
_entity_poly.type
_entity_poly.pdbx_seq_one_letter_code
_entity_poly.pdbx_strand_id
1 'polypeptide(L)'
;MDSPLATVALPAALAIIMFGLGLSLTTADFARVARHPRVVTIALACQLLILPAIAFGLVLLFDLPPLLAVGMMVLAASPGGTTANLFSHLYRGDVALNITLTAVNSVIAVVTLPVVTNFALGYFDPDTGTSMGLQFGKVLQVFAIVLIPVAVGMFVRARWTDFAHRMDKPVRIASAVVLVLVIIGTIAAENENVGSYLADVGLITTLFCLASLAVGYWVPKVLGAGRRQSIACSMEIGVHNSTLAIAISISVLDSVDIAIPGAVYGVVMFPLAAAVGWLISRGTPAATTETAQERTERAAENS
;
A
#
# COMPACT_ATOMS: atom_id res chain seq x y z
N MET A 1 14.32 18.93 15.49
CA MET A 1 14.93 17.75 16.15
C MET A 1 16.38 17.61 15.67
N ASP A 2 17.35 18.19 16.38
CA ASP A 2 18.77 18.21 15.95
C ASP A 2 19.57 17.02 16.48
N SER A 3 19.03 15.80 16.33
CA SER A 3 19.79 14.58 16.64
C SER A 3 20.35 13.99 15.35
N PRO A 4 21.60 13.47 15.33
CA PRO A 4 22.15 12.72 14.20
C PRO A 4 21.26 11.54 13.77
N LEU A 5 20.42 11.06 14.69
CA LEU A 5 19.42 10.03 14.48
C LEU A 5 18.30 10.50 13.55
N ALA A 6 17.78 11.71 13.72
CA ALA A 6 16.71 12.24 12.86
C ALA A 6 17.24 12.65 11.47
N THR A 7 18.41 13.27 11.40
CA THR A 7 18.95 13.83 10.15
C THR A 7 19.58 12.78 9.22
N VAL A 8 20.01 11.62 9.73
CA VAL A 8 20.66 10.58 8.92
C VAL A 8 19.90 9.25 8.95
N ALA A 9 19.42 8.80 10.12
CA ALA A 9 18.85 7.45 10.23
C ALA A 9 17.47 7.34 9.56
N LEU A 10 16.63 8.36 9.67
CA LEU A 10 15.29 8.37 9.06
C LEU A 10 15.32 8.38 7.51
N PRO A 11 16.12 9.24 6.85
CA PRO A 11 16.34 9.16 5.40
C PRO A 11 16.93 7.82 4.95
N ALA A 12 17.90 7.29 5.71
CA ALA A 12 18.51 5.99 5.40
C ALA A 12 17.51 4.83 5.52
N ALA A 13 16.66 4.84 6.55
CA ALA A 13 15.59 3.85 6.73
C ALA A 13 14.59 3.89 5.57
N LEU A 14 14.16 5.09 5.15
CA LEU A 14 13.29 5.26 3.99
C LEU A 14 13.95 4.70 2.73
N ALA A 15 15.23 5.03 2.48
CA ALA A 15 15.97 4.54 1.33
C ALA A 15 16.08 3.00 1.32
N ILE A 16 16.30 2.36 2.47
CA ILE A 16 16.33 0.89 2.60
C ILE A 16 14.96 0.28 2.28
N ILE A 17 13.88 0.87 2.79
CA ILE A 17 12.51 0.40 2.51
C ILE A 17 12.21 0.53 1.01
N MET A 18 12.56 1.67 0.39
CA MET A 18 12.36 1.92 -1.04
C MET A 18 13.23 1.00 -1.92
N PHE A 19 14.47 0.75 -1.52
CA PHE A 19 15.33 -0.23 -2.18
C PHE A 19 14.75 -1.64 -2.09
N GLY A 20 14.25 -2.02 -0.92
CA GLY A 20 13.54 -3.27 -0.68
C GLY A 20 12.31 -3.43 -1.56
N LEU A 21 11.53 -2.36 -1.74
CA LEU A 21 10.43 -2.31 -2.69
C LEU A 21 10.96 -2.58 -4.11
N GLY A 22 12.00 -1.87 -4.54
CA GLY A 22 12.63 -2.07 -5.86
C GLY A 22 13.12 -3.50 -6.11
N LEU A 23 13.68 -4.16 -5.09
CA LEU A 23 14.12 -5.57 -5.18
C LEU A 23 12.97 -6.55 -5.45
N SER A 24 11.74 -6.16 -5.13
CA SER A 24 10.54 -6.97 -5.38
C SER A 24 9.96 -6.79 -6.78
N LEU A 25 10.37 -5.75 -7.52
CA LEU A 25 9.82 -5.40 -8.83
C LEU A 25 10.68 -5.95 -9.98
N THR A 26 10.00 -6.37 -11.06
CA THR A 26 10.64 -6.84 -12.29
C THR A 26 10.05 -6.15 -13.52
N THR A 27 10.83 -6.00 -14.58
CA THR A 27 10.35 -5.41 -15.85
C THR A 27 9.21 -6.21 -16.48
N ALA A 28 9.17 -7.52 -16.23
CA ALA A 28 8.09 -8.40 -16.66
C ALA A 28 6.75 -8.07 -15.99
N ASP A 29 6.75 -7.48 -14.78
CA ASP A 29 5.53 -7.05 -14.10
C ASP A 29 4.81 -5.95 -14.88
N PHE A 30 5.58 -5.03 -15.47
CA PHE A 30 5.06 -3.93 -16.28
C PHE A 30 4.60 -4.40 -17.66
N ALA A 31 5.35 -5.32 -18.29
CA ALA A 31 4.96 -5.89 -19.58
C ALA A 31 3.61 -6.64 -19.51
N ARG A 32 3.28 -7.21 -18.34
CA ARG A 32 2.01 -7.90 -18.10
C ARG A 32 0.79 -6.99 -18.12
N VAL A 33 0.94 -5.68 -17.98
CA VAL A 33 -0.17 -4.71 -18.13
C VAL A 33 -0.87 -4.90 -19.48
N ALA A 34 -0.12 -5.18 -20.54
CA ALA A 34 -0.65 -5.41 -21.88
C ALA A 34 -1.57 -6.65 -21.98
N ARG A 35 -1.53 -7.58 -21.02
CA ARG A 35 -2.43 -8.75 -21.00
C ARG A 35 -3.83 -8.43 -20.49
N HIS A 36 -3.95 -7.48 -19.56
CA HIS A 36 -5.21 -7.11 -18.93
C HIS A 36 -5.41 -5.58 -18.84
N PRO A 37 -5.25 -4.83 -19.94
CA PRO A 37 -5.16 -3.37 -19.90
C PRO A 37 -6.42 -2.74 -19.28
N ARG A 38 -7.61 -3.24 -19.65
CA ARG A 38 -8.89 -2.74 -19.11
C ARG A 38 -8.96 -2.85 -17.59
N VAL A 39 -8.64 -4.02 -17.02
CA VAL A 39 -8.74 -4.25 -15.57
C VAL A 39 -7.68 -3.43 -14.83
N VAL A 40 -6.46 -3.35 -15.38
CA VAL A 40 -5.40 -2.52 -14.81
C VAL A 40 -5.80 -1.05 -14.77
N THR A 41 -6.32 -0.49 -15.87
CA THR A 41 -6.77 0.90 -15.91
C THR A 41 -7.90 1.17 -14.92
N ILE A 42 -8.87 0.27 -14.79
CA ILE A 42 -9.97 0.42 -13.82
C ILE A 42 -9.42 0.44 -12.38
N ALA A 43 -8.56 -0.53 -12.04
CA ALA A 43 -7.99 -0.62 -10.69
C ALA A 43 -7.15 0.61 -10.34
N LEU A 44 -6.32 1.08 -11.28
CA LEU A 44 -5.54 2.31 -11.11
C LEU A 44 -6.44 3.55 -10.99
N ALA A 45 -7.52 3.66 -11.76
CA ALA A 45 -8.47 4.76 -11.61
C ALA A 45 -9.14 4.75 -10.23
N CYS A 46 -9.51 3.56 -9.72
CA CYS A 46 -10.00 3.42 -8.36
C CYS A 46 -8.98 3.92 -7.33
N GLN A 47 -7.72 3.51 -7.46
CA GLN A 47 -6.70 3.80 -6.47
C GLN A 47 -6.21 5.25 -6.51
N LEU A 48 -6.11 5.85 -7.70
CA LEU A 48 -5.55 7.19 -7.87
C LEU A 48 -6.60 8.30 -7.75
N LEU A 49 -7.88 8.00 -7.98
CA LEU A 49 -8.93 9.01 -7.99
C LEU A 49 -10.00 8.71 -6.94
N ILE A 50 -10.58 7.51 -6.95
CA ILE A 50 -11.71 7.18 -6.08
C ILE A 50 -11.25 7.10 -4.62
N LEU A 51 -10.14 6.42 -4.31
CA LEU A 51 -9.68 6.28 -2.93
C LEU A 51 -9.29 7.61 -2.28
N PRO A 52 -8.48 8.49 -2.90
CA PRO A 52 -8.19 9.79 -2.31
C PRO A 52 -9.46 10.63 -2.12
N ALA A 53 -10.43 10.55 -3.02
CA ALA A 53 -11.71 11.24 -2.86
C ALA A 53 -12.53 10.69 -1.67
N ILE A 54 -12.55 9.37 -1.48
CA ILE A 54 -13.20 8.74 -0.32
C ILE A 54 -12.50 9.16 0.97
N ALA A 55 -11.17 9.09 1.02
CA ALA A 55 -10.39 9.49 2.19
C ALA A 55 -10.64 10.96 2.54
N PHE A 56 -10.60 11.86 1.54
CA PHE A 56 -10.89 13.28 1.72
C PHE A 56 -12.30 13.51 2.25
N GLY A 57 -13.30 12.83 1.67
CA GLY A 57 -14.69 12.90 2.14
C GLY A 57 -14.86 12.41 3.58
N LEU A 58 -14.20 11.31 3.96
CA LEU A 58 -14.22 10.80 5.34
C LEU A 58 -13.56 11.78 6.31
N VAL A 59 -12.41 12.33 5.95
CA VAL A 59 -11.69 13.30 6.77
C VAL A 59 -12.55 14.54 7.04
N LEU A 60 -13.25 15.05 6.02
CA LEU A 60 -14.17 16.18 6.18
C LEU A 60 -15.42 15.82 6.99
N LEU A 61 -16.00 14.64 6.75
CA LEU A 61 -17.23 14.21 7.42
C LEU A 61 -17.05 14.03 8.92
N PHE A 62 -15.88 13.55 9.34
CA PHE A 62 -15.56 13.28 10.73
C PHE A 62 -14.74 14.41 11.39
N ASP A 63 -14.52 15.53 10.68
CA ASP A 63 -13.80 16.71 11.17
C ASP A 63 -12.44 16.37 11.80
N LEU A 64 -11.65 15.59 11.06
CA LEU A 64 -10.40 15.03 11.58
C LEU A 64 -9.37 16.14 11.82
N PRO A 65 -8.59 16.08 12.93
CA PRO A 65 -7.52 17.04 13.18
C PRO A 65 -6.57 17.17 11.97
N PRO A 66 -6.11 18.39 11.62
CA PRO A 66 -5.33 18.67 10.41
C PRO A 66 -4.20 17.69 10.09
N LEU A 67 -3.36 17.32 11.06
CA LEU A 67 -2.22 16.43 10.82
C LEU A 67 -2.68 14.98 10.56
N LEU A 68 -3.73 14.53 11.23
CA LEU A 68 -4.34 13.22 11.00
C LEU A 68 -5.05 13.16 9.65
N ALA A 69 -5.69 14.25 9.25
CA ALA A 69 -6.27 14.44 7.92
C ALA A 69 -5.21 14.27 6.82
N VAL A 70 -4.06 14.94 6.96
CA VAL A 70 -2.92 14.76 6.04
C VAL A 70 -2.45 13.31 6.04
N GLY A 71 -2.31 12.68 7.22
CA GLY A 71 -1.90 11.27 7.31
C GLY A 71 -2.84 10.30 6.62
N MET A 72 -4.16 10.53 6.70
CA MET A 72 -5.17 9.76 5.96
C MET A 72 -5.02 9.92 4.45
N MET A 73 -4.73 11.14 3.97
CA MET A 73 -4.50 11.39 2.53
C MET A 73 -3.20 10.74 2.03
N VAL A 74 -2.12 10.79 2.81
CA VAL A 74 -0.84 10.09 2.51
C VAL A 74 -1.07 8.59 2.42
N LEU A 75 -1.80 8.02 3.38
CA LEU A 75 -2.18 6.60 3.38
C LEU A 75 -3.00 6.24 2.14
N ALA A 76 -4.01 7.03 1.79
CA ALA A 76 -4.87 6.77 0.63
C ALA A 76 -4.11 6.85 -0.70
N ALA A 77 -3.09 7.71 -0.79
CA ALA A 77 -2.20 7.81 -1.93
C ALA A 77 -1.11 6.73 -1.96
N SER A 78 -0.96 5.94 -0.89
CA SER A 78 0.03 4.87 -0.85
C SER A 78 -0.40 3.68 -1.74
N PRO A 79 0.54 3.07 -2.47
CA PRO A 79 0.27 1.89 -3.27
C PRO A 79 -0.05 0.66 -2.41
N GLY A 80 -0.46 -0.44 -3.04
CA GLY A 80 -0.59 -1.72 -2.36
C GLY A 80 0.73 -2.23 -1.79
N GLY A 81 0.65 -3.10 -0.79
CA GLY A 81 1.81 -3.74 -0.16
C GLY A 81 2.08 -5.16 -0.67
N THR A 82 3.27 -5.71 -0.37
CA THR A 82 3.59 -7.13 -0.67
C THR A 82 2.64 -8.11 0.02
N THR A 83 2.03 -7.70 1.13
CA THR A 83 0.97 -8.45 1.82
C THR A 83 -0.30 -8.57 0.99
N ALA A 84 -0.64 -7.59 0.14
CA ALA A 84 -1.78 -7.69 -0.78
C ALA A 84 -1.66 -8.91 -1.70
N ASN A 85 -0.46 -9.22 -2.17
CA ASN A 85 -0.18 -10.41 -2.97
C ASN A 85 -0.43 -11.71 -2.21
N LEU A 86 -0.05 -11.76 -0.92
CA LEU A 86 -0.32 -12.92 -0.06
C LEU A 86 -1.81 -13.13 0.15
N PHE A 87 -2.57 -12.07 0.40
CA PHE A 87 -4.03 -12.12 0.54
C PHE A 87 -4.71 -12.52 -0.78
N SER A 88 -4.26 -11.97 -1.91
CA SER A 88 -4.74 -12.36 -3.23
C SER A 88 -4.52 -13.85 -3.47
N HIS A 89 -3.34 -14.37 -3.14
CA HIS A 89 -3.04 -15.80 -3.24
C HIS A 89 -3.92 -16.64 -2.29
N LEU A 90 -4.04 -16.24 -1.03
CA LEU A 90 -4.85 -16.92 0.00
C LEU A 90 -6.30 -17.09 -0.44
N TYR A 91 -6.87 -16.06 -1.07
CA TYR A 91 -8.26 -16.06 -1.54
C TYR A 91 -8.43 -16.43 -3.01
N ARG A 92 -7.41 -17.04 -3.63
CA ARG A 92 -7.42 -17.54 -5.02
C ARG A 92 -7.73 -16.47 -6.06
N GLY A 93 -7.28 -15.24 -5.81
CA GLY A 93 -7.26 -14.14 -6.76
C GLY A 93 -6.25 -14.37 -7.88
N ASP A 94 -6.28 -13.48 -8.88
CA ASP A 94 -5.26 -13.42 -9.92
C ASP A 94 -3.98 -12.78 -9.34
N VAL A 95 -3.09 -13.64 -8.83
CA VAL A 95 -1.82 -13.21 -8.21
C VAL A 95 -0.92 -12.49 -9.21
N ALA A 96 -0.92 -12.91 -10.48
CA ALA A 96 -0.12 -12.25 -11.51
C ALA A 96 -0.61 -10.83 -11.77
N LEU A 97 -1.93 -10.64 -11.83
CA LEU A 97 -2.52 -9.30 -11.94
C LEU A 97 -2.22 -8.45 -10.69
N ASN A 98 -2.34 -8.99 -9.47
CA ASN A 98 -2.07 -8.24 -8.25
C ASN A 98 -0.62 -7.75 -8.22
N ILE A 99 0.36 -8.62 -8.50
CA ILE A 99 1.78 -8.24 -8.59
C ILE A 99 1.99 -7.12 -9.63
N THR A 100 1.37 -7.24 -10.80
CA THR A 100 1.43 -6.20 -11.83
C THR A 100 0.84 -4.88 -11.35
N LEU A 101 -0.32 -4.90 -10.68
CA LEU A 101 -0.93 -3.71 -10.11
C LEU A 101 -0.03 -3.08 -9.04
N THR A 102 0.46 -3.85 -8.08
CA THR A 102 1.38 -3.39 -7.04
C THR A 102 2.61 -2.71 -7.66
N ALA A 103 3.20 -3.33 -8.68
CA ALA A 103 4.39 -2.82 -9.35
C ALA A 103 4.14 -1.49 -10.06
N VAL A 104 3.09 -1.43 -10.89
CA VAL A 104 2.74 -0.24 -11.67
C VAL A 104 2.32 0.89 -10.76
N ASN A 105 1.47 0.60 -9.78
CA ASN A 105 0.97 1.56 -8.82
C ASN A 105 2.09 2.09 -7.91
N SER A 106 3.06 1.25 -7.53
CA SER A 106 4.23 1.72 -6.77
C SER A 106 5.05 2.76 -7.52
N VAL A 107 5.23 2.60 -8.84
CA VAL A 107 5.92 3.59 -9.68
C VAL A 107 5.09 4.86 -9.84
N ILE A 108 3.78 4.74 -10.07
CA ILE A 108 2.88 5.89 -10.16
C ILE A 108 2.85 6.66 -8.84
N ALA A 109 2.84 5.96 -7.71
CA ALA A 109 2.85 6.54 -6.37
C ALA A 109 4.06 7.43 -6.10
N VAL A 110 5.21 7.17 -6.73
CA VAL A 110 6.37 8.07 -6.64
C VAL A 110 6.00 9.49 -7.09
N VAL A 111 5.10 9.61 -8.06
CA VAL A 111 4.61 10.89 -8.56
C VAL A 111 3.39 11.37 -7.78
N THR A 112 2.40 10.50 -7.60
CA THR A 112 1.09 10.92 -7.08
C THR A 112 1.10 11.17 -5.58
N LEU A 113 1.95 10.48 -4.82
CA LEU A 113 2.00 10.63 -3.38
C LEU A 113 2.45 12.04 -2.96
N PRO A 114 3.57 12.62 -3.49
CA PRO A 114 3.91 14.02 -3.22
C PRO A 114 2.82 15.01 -3.63
N VAL A 115 2.11 14.76 -4.74
CA VAL A 115 1.00 15.61 -5.22
C VAL A 115 -0.16 15.61 -4.23
N VAL A 116 -0.60 14.43 -3.79
CA VAL A 116 -1.69 14.28 -2.82
C VAL A 116 -1.28 14.85 -1.45
N THR A 117 -0.06 14.59 -1.01
CA THR A 117 0.47 15.14 0.25
C THR A 117 0.49 16.66 0.24
N ASN A 118 0.98 17.28 -0.85
CA ASN A 118 1.03 18.73 -0.97
C ASN A 118 -0.36 19.36 -1.00
N PHE A 119 -1.31 18.72 -1.70
CA PHE A 119 -2.71 19.13 -1.65
C PHE A 119 -3.28 19.06 -0.23
N ALA A 120 -3.04 17.95 0.48
CA ALA A 120 -3.55 17.77 1.84
C ALA A 120 -2.96 18.79 2.82
N LEU A 121 -1.64 19.03 2.79
CA LEU A 121 -1.00 20.05 3.63
C LEU A 121 -1.56 21.44 3.35
N GLY A 122 -1.66 21.83 2.08
CA GLY A 122 -2.17 23.16 1.72
C GLY A 122 -3.64 23.38 2.09
N TYR A 123 -4.44 22.31 2.18
CA TYR A 123 -5.86 22.40 2.53
C TYR A 123 -6.10 22.31 4.04
N PHE A 124 -5.48 21.34 4.71
CA PHE A 124 -5.76 21.04 6.11
C PHE A 124 -4.85 21.77 7.09
N ASP A 125 -3.60 22.07 6.71
CA ASP A 125 -2.62 22.73 7.57
C ASP A 125 -1.97 23.95 6.87
N PRO A 126 -2.75 25.01 6.59
CA PRO A 126 -2.27 26.17 5.84
C PRO A 126 -1.32 27.09 6.62
N ASP A 127 -1.32 27.02 7.96
CA ASP A 127 -0.69 28.01 8.85
C ASP A 127 0.75 27.65 9.30
N THR A 128 1.21 26.41 9.15
CA THR A 128 2.57 25.97 9.52
C THR A 128 3.69 26.47 8.58
N GLY A 129 3.42 27.48 7.74
CA GLY A 129 4.49 28.23 7.07
C GLY A 129 5.26 27.44 6.01
N THR A 130 4.77 26.28 5.58
CA THR A 130 5.17 25.73 4.28
C THR A 130 4.38 26.46 3.21
N SER A 131 4.71 27.74 3.02
CA SER A 131 4.20 28.61 1.95
C SER A 131 3.95 27.80 0.68
N MET A 132 2.71 27.84 0.17
CA MET A 132 2.26 27.25 -1.09
C MET A 132 3.34 26.52 -1.89
N GLY A 133 3.32 25.19 -1.79
CA GLY A 133 4.22 24.29 -2.47
C GLY A 133 5.31 23.82 -1.52
N LEU A 134 5.40 22.51 -1.34
CA LEU A 134 6.71 21.87 -1.34
C LEU A 134 7.56 22.62 -2.38
N GLN A 135 8.54 23.41 -1.95
CA GLN A 135 9.46 24.08 -2.87
C GLN A 135 9.86 23.02 -3.89
N PHE A 136 9.77 23.29 -5.19
CA PHE A 136 9.99 22.27 -6.21
C PHE A 136 11.26 21.42 -5.94
N GLY A 137 12.26 22.00 -5.28
CA GLY A 137 13.42 21.31 -4.70
C GLY A 137 13.12 20.25 -3.63
N LYS A 138 12.25 20.50 -2.64
CA LYS A 138 11.79 19.50 -1.65
C LYS A 138 10.97 18.39 -2.32
N VAL A 139 10.09 18.72 -3.28
CA VAL A 139 9.40 17.71 -4.09
C VAL A 139 10.44 16.84 -4.79
N LEU A 140 11.35 17.46 -5.54
CA LEU A 140 12.39 16.76 -6.29
C LEU A 140 13.29 15.91 -5.37
N GLN A 141 13.57 16.38 -4.15
CA GLN A 141 14.31 15.63 -3.14
C GLN A 141 13.54 14.39 -2.67
N VAL A 142 12.24 14.50 -2.42
CA VAL A 142 11.37 13.36 -2.06
C VAL A 142 11.25 12.38 -3.23
N PHE A 143 11.15 12.90 -4.46
CA PHE A 143 11.20 12.08 -5.66
C PHE A 143 12.54 11.34 -5.77
N ALA A 144 13.66 12.02 -5.55
CA ALA A 144 14.99 11.41 -5.63
C ALA A 144 15.18 10.35 -4.54
N ILE A 145 14.79 10.63 -3.29
CA ILE A 145 14.96 9.70 -2.16
C ILE A 145 14.08 8.45 -2.31
N VAL A 146 12.98 8.52 -3.07
CA VAL A 146 12.11 7.37 -3.35
C VAL A 146 12.50 6.67 -4.65
N LEU A 147 12.62 7.40 -5.76
CA LEU A 147 12.83 6.83 -7.09
C LEU A 147 14.22 6.20 -7.23
N ILE A 148 15.26 6.84 -6.69
CA ILE A 148 16.64 6.35 -6.85
C ILE A 148 16.79 4.98 -6.16
N PRO A 149 16.42 4.78 -4.89
CA PRO A 149 16.53 3.47 -4.27
C PRO A 149 15.67 2.40 -4.95
N VAL A 150 14.46 2.74 -5.41
CA VAL A 150 13.60 1.79 -6.16
C VAL A 150 14.29 1.37 -7.47
N ALA A 151 14.81 2.33 -8.25
CA ALA A 151 15.48 2.05 -9.51
C ALA A 151 16.75 1.22 -9.31
N VAL A 152 17.54 1.53 -8.28
CA VAL A 152 18.73 0.74 -7.90
C VAL A 152 18.31 -0.66 -7.46
N GLY A 153 17.23 -0.81 -6.69
CA GLY A 153 16.66 -2.11 -6.30
C GLY A 153 16.23 -2.95 -7.49
N MET A 154 15.54 -2.35 -8.45
CA MET A 154 15.16 -3.02 -9.70
C MET A 154 16.36 -3.44 -10.53
N PHE A 155 17.39 -2.59 -10.62
CA PHE A 155 18.64 -2.92 -11.30
C PHE A 155 19.35 -4.10 -10.63
N VAL A 156 19.46 -4.08 -9.30
CA VAL A 156 20.04 -5.18 -8.52
C VAL A 156 19.23 -6.46 -8.72
N ARG A 157 17.89 -6.38 -8.69
CA ARG A 157 17.00 -7.51 -8.96
C ARG A 157 17.22 -8.09 -10.36
N ALA A 158 17.40 -7.25 -11.37
CA ALA A 158 17.63 -7.68 -12.74
C ALA A 158 19.00 -8.36 -12.92
N ARG A 159 20.03 -7.94 -12.18
CA ARG A 159 21.40 -8.42 -12.36
C ARG A 159 21.80 -9.56 -11.42
N TRP A 160 21.21 -9.62 -10.23
CA TRP A 160 21.50 -10.58 -9.15
C TRP A 160 20.21 -11.08 -8.49
N THR A 161 19.42 -11.84 -9.25
CA THR A 161 18.13 -12.40 -8.81
C THR A 161 18.23 -13.17 -7.49
N ASP A 162 19.27 -13.99 -7.32
CA ASP A 162 19.46 -14.80 -6.11
C ASP A 162 19.67 -13.94 -4.87
N PHE A 163 20.40 -12.82 -4.99
CA PHE A 163 20.57 -11.88 -3.90
C PHE A 163 19.23 -11.24 -3.53
N ALA A 164 18.47 -10.79 -4.52
CA ALA A 164 17.17 -10.16 -4.28
C ALA A 164 16.17 -11.13 -3.61
N HIS A 165 16.15 -12.40 -4.03
CA HIS A 165 15.35 -13.44 -3.36
C HIS A 165 15.77 -13.67 -1.91
N ARG A 166 17.07 -13.65 -1.61
CA ARG A 166 17.57 -13.77 -0.23
C ARG A 166 17.22 -12.55 0.63
N MET A 167 17.08 -11.38 0.02
CA MET A 167 16.76 -10.12 0.71
C MET A 167 15.27 -9.91 0.99
N ASP A 168 14.37 -10.66 0.34
CA ASP A 168 12.92 -10.53 0.54
C ASP A 168 12.51 -10.63 2.03
N LYS A 169 12.96 -11.68 2.72
CA LYS A 169 12.64 -11.91 4.14
C LYS A 169 13.26 -10.85 5.07
N PRO A 170 14.58 -10.53 4.99
CA PRO A 170 15.18 -9.45 5.77
C PRO A 170 14.48 -8.09 5.60
N VAL A 171 14.21 -7.67 4.37
CA VAL A 171 13.55 -6.40 4.07
C VAL A 171 12.15 -6.36 4.69
N ARG A 172 11.38 -7.44 4.58
CA ARG A 172 10.05 -7.53 5.17
C ARG A 172 10.09 -7.45 6.69
N ILE A 173 11.05 -8.13 7.33
CA ILE A 173 11.24 -8.06 8.79
C ILE A 173 11.62 -6.64 9.21
N ALA A 174 12.57 -6.01 8.53
CA ALA A 174 12.96 -4.63 8.82
C ALA A 174 11.77 -3.67 8.71
N SER A 175 10.95 -3.81 7.66
CA SER A 175 9.72 -3.03 7.46
C SER A 175 8.71 -3.20 8.61
N ALA A 176 8.54 -4.44 9.09
CA ALA A 176 7.67 -4.74 10.22
C ALA A 176 8.24 -4.19 11.55
N VAL A 177 9.56 -4.27 11.75
CA VAL A 177 10.22 -3.70 12.93
C VAL A 177 10.07 -2.19 12.95
N VAL A 178 10.28 -1.50 11.81
CA VAL A 178 10.05 -0.05 11.71
C VAL A 178 8.60 0.29 12.07
N LEU A 179 7.62 -0.44 11.52
CA LEU A 179 6.20 -0.25 11.85
C LEU A 179 5.95 -0.39 13.37
N VAL A 180 6.47 -1.45 14.00
CA VAL A 180 6.31 -1.68 15.44
C VAL A 180 6.99 -0.61 16.27
N LEU A 181 8.21 -0.20 15.91
CA LEU A 181 8.95 0.86 16.60
C LEU A 181 8.23 2.21 16.51
N VAL A 182 7.63 2.51 15.36
CA VAL A 182 6.81 3.72 15.21
C VAL A 182 5.58 3.64 16.09
N ILE A 183 4.84 2.52 16.07
CA ILE A 183 3.66 2.34 16.93
C ILE A 183 4.03 2.55 18.40
N ILE A 184 5.11 1.91 18.87
CA ILE A 184 5.59 2.05 20.25
C ILE A 184 6.04 3.49 20.53
N GLY A 185 6.79 4.10 19.61
CA GLY A 185 7.29 5.46 19.74
C GLY A 185 6.16 6.49 19.83
N THR A 186 5.14 6.35 18.98
CA THR A 186 3.91 7.15 19.02
C THR A 186 3.18 6.95 20.35
N ILE A 187 2.95 5.70 20.78
CA ILE A 187 2.25 5.42 22.06
C ILE A 187 3.01 6.00 23.25
N ALA A 188 4.34 5.94 23.23
CA ALA A 188 5.17 6.46 24.30
C ALA A 188 5.23 8.00 24.31
N ALA A 189 5.25 8.65 23.14
CA ALA A 189 5.28 10.10 23.02
C ALA A 189 3.92 10.75 23.33
N GLU A 190 2.82 10.08 22.97
CA GLU A 190 1.46 10.60 23.05
C GLU A 190 0.59 9.84 24.05
N ASN A 191 1.17 9.27 25.11
CA ASN A 191 0.51 8.33 26.04
C ASN A 191 -0.84 8.83 26.59
N GLU A 192 -1.02 10.15 26.74
CA GLU A 192 -2.25 10.79 27.20
C GLU A 192 -3.32 10.91 26.09
N ASN A 193 -2.91 10.96 24.81
CA ASN A 193 -3.77 11.13 23.63
C ASN A 193 -4.00 9.83 22.84
N VAL A 194 -3.32 8.72 23.16
CA VAL A 194 -3.47 7.44 22.44
C VAL A 194 -4.93 6.99 22.36
N GLY A 195 -5.69 7.14 23.45
CA GLY A 195 -7.09 6.74 23.51
C GLY A 195 -8.00 7.54 22.58
N SER A 196 -7.81 8.87 22.50
CA SER A 196 -8.57 9.73 21.59
C SER A 196 -8.16 9.49 20.13
N TYR A 197 -6.86 9.40 19.83
CA TYR A 197 -6.40 9.12 18.47
C TYR A 197 -6.85 7.76 17.94
N LEU A 198 -6.88 6.72 18.77
CA LEU A 198 -7.45 5.43 18.37
C LEU A 198 -8.97 5.51 18.14
N ALA A 199 -9.69 6.34 18.90
CA ALA A 199 -11.13 6.55 18.69
C ALA A 199 -11.39 7.33 17.39
N ASP A 200 -10.66 8.42 17.16
CA ASP A 200 -10.82 9.33 16.03
C ASP A 200 -10.39 8.65 14.71
N VAL A 201 -9.23 7.99 14.72
CA VAL A 201 -8.62 7.42 13.52
C VAL A 201 -9.04 5.96 13.31
N GLY A 202 -9.33 5.21 14.37
CA GLY A 202 -9.69 3.80 14.27
C GLY A 202 -10.99 3.55 13.49
N LEU A 203 -12.03 4.35 13.75
CA LEU A 203 -13.27 4.25 12.99
C LEU A 203 -13.08 4.65 11.53
N ILE A 204 -12.41 5.77 11.28
CA ILE A 204 -12.20 6.28 9.91
C ILE A 204 -11.33 5.35 9.08
N THR A 205 -10.22 4.85 9.63
CA THR A 205 -9.36 3.87 8.95
C THR A 205 -10.09 2.55 8.68
N THR A 206 -10.97 2.12 9.59
CA THR A 206 -11.85 0.96 9.37
C THR A 206 -12.81 1.20 8.21
N LEU A 207 -13.52 2.33 8.20
CA LEU A 207 -14.45 2.70 7.13
C LEU A 207 -13.73 2.84 5.79
N PHE A 208 -12.58 3.50 5.78
CA PHE A 208 -11.72 3.63 4.61
C PHE A 208 -11.28 2.25 4.11
N CYS A 209 -10.82 1.35 4.97
CA CYS A 209 -10.41 -0.01 4.59
C CYS A 209 -11.57 -0.79 3.95
N LEU A 210 -12.75 -0.77 4.57
CA LEU A 210 -13.93 -1.43 4.06
C LEU A 210 -14.37 -0.84 2.71
N ALA A 211 -14.33 0.48 2.57
CA ALA A 211 -14.62 1.17 1.31
C ALA A 211 -13.60 0.79 0.23
N SER A 212 -12.30 0.77 0.54
CA SER A 212 -11.24 0.39 -0.39
C SER A 212 -11.37 -1.06 -0.86
N LEU A 213 -11.61 -2.00 0.07
CA LEU A 213 -11.86 -3.41 -0.26
C LEU A 213 -13.11 -3.57 -1.12
N ALA A 214 -14.19 -2.85 -0.80
CA ALA A 214 -15.45 -2.90 -1.52
C ALA A 214 -15.34 -2.30 -2.93
N VAL A 215 -14.78 -1.10 -3.07
CA VAL A 215 -14.53 -0.43 -4.34
C VAL A 215 -13.63 -1.30 -5.22
N GLY A 216 -12.54 -1.82 -4.66
CA GLY A 216 -11.60 -2.67 -5.38
C GLY A 216 -12.20 -4.00 -5.83
N TYR A 217 -13.24 -4.51 -5.17
CA TYR A 217 -13.96 -5.69 -5.61
C TYR A 217 -15.07 -5.36 -6.62
N TRP A 218 -15.96 -4.44 -6.27
CA TRP A 218 -17.22 -4.23 -7.01
C TRP A 218 -17.04 -3.41 -8.27
N VAL A 219 -16.20 -2.37 -8.27
CA VAL A 219 -16.03 -1.53 -9.46
C VAL A 219 -15.45 -2.34 -10.64
N PRO A 220 -14.34 -3.09 -10.48
CA PRO A 220 -13.86 -3.96 -11.56
C PRO A 220 -14.89 -5.01 -11.98
N LYS A 221 -15.59 -5.62 -11.01
CA LYS A 221 -16.58 -6.68 -11.28
C LYS A 221 -17.75 -6.19 -12.12
N VAL A 222 -18.35 -5.06 -11.76
CA VAL A 222 -19.46 -4.45 -12.53
C VAL A 222 -18.98 -4.02 -13.92
N LEU A 223 -17.73 -3.59 -14.03
CA LEU A 223 -17.10 -3.23 -15.30
C LEU A 223 -16.54 -4.44 -16.07
N GLY A 224 -16.91 -5.67 -15.70
CA GLY A 224 -16.65 -6.88 -16.48
C GLY A 224 -15.37 -7.65 -16.15
N ALA A 225 -14.68 -7.32 -15.05
CA ALA A 225 -13.55 -8.13 -14.58
C ALA A 225 -14.04 -9.49 -14.04
N GLY A 226 -13.26 -10.54 -14.30
CA GLY A 226 -13.54 -11.86 -13.74
C GLY A 226 -13.45 -11.87 -12.22
N ARG A 227 -14.03 -12.89 -11.56
CA ARG A 227 -14.06 -12.96 -10.10
C ARG A 227 -12.65 -13.01 -9.48
N ARG A 228 -11.72 -13.78 -10.05
CA ARG A 228 -10.32 -13.85 -9.55
C ARG A 228 -9.60 -12.51 -9.69
N GLN A 229 -9.85 -11.78 -10.78
CA GLN A 229 -9.31 -10.45 -11.00
C GLN A 229 -9.92 -9.44 -10.02
N SER A 230 -11.22 -9.53 -9.75
CA SER A 230 -11.90 -8.66 -8.77
C SER A 230 -11.39 -8.90 -7.34
N ILE A 231 -11.11 -10.16 -6.97
CA ILE A 231 -10.44 -10.48 -5.68
C ILE A 231 -9.05 -9.86 -5.64
N ALA A 232 -8.26 -10.01 -6.72
CA ALA A 232 -6.93 -9.41 -6.81
C ALA A 232 -6.97 -7.88 -6.68
N CYS A 233 -7.89 -7.21 -7.38
CA CYS A 233 -8.07 -5.76 -7.28
C CYS A 233 -8.52 -5.32 -5.88
N SER A 234 -9.44 -6.06 -5.24
CA SER A 234 -9.86 -5.80 -3.86
C SER A 234 -8.68 -5.84 -2.89
N MET A 235 -7.82 -6.86 -2.99
CA MET A 235 -6.67 -6.99 -2.10
C MET A 235 -5.60 -5.92 -2.36
N GLU A 236 -5.32 -5.60 -3.63
CA GLU A 236 -4.39 -4.53 -3.99
C GLU A 236 -4.85 -3.15 -3.50
N ILE A 237 -6.14 -2.84 -3.68
CA ILE A 237 -6.72 -1.54 -3.35
C ILE A 237 -6.98 -1.42 -1.85
N GLY A 238 -7.36 -2.52 -1.19
CA GLY A 238 -7.69 -2.54 0.24
C GLY A 238 -6.51 -2.80 1.17
N VAL A 239 -5.42 -3.41 0.72
CA VAL A 239 -4.23 -3.68 1.55
C VAL A 239 -3.11 -2.73 1.13
N HIS A 240 -3.20 -1.50 1.64
CA HIS A 240 -2.23 -0.44 1.40
C HIS A 240 -0.85 -0.74 2.03
N ASN A 241 0.17 -0.07 1.51
CA ASN A 241 1.52 -0.06 2.08
C ASN A 241 1.62 0.97 3.21
N SER A 242 1.11 0.59 4.39
CA SER A 242 1.17 1.42 5.60
C SER A 242 2.60 1.78 6.01
N THR A 243 3.57 0.87 5.83
CA THR A 243 4.99 1.15 6.14
C THR A 243 5.53 2.30 5.31
N LEU A 244 5.22 2.36 4.02
CA LEU A 244 5.61 3.47 3.15
C LEU A 244 4.97 4.79 3.59
N ALA A 245 3.67 4.78 3.89
CA ALA A 245 2.98 5.97 4.37
C ALA A 245 3.64 6.53 5.65
N ILE A 246 3.89 5.66 6.63
CA ILE A 246 4.57 6.00 7.89
C ILE A 246 5.99 6.54 7.64
N ALA A 247 6.76 5.86 6.79
CA ALA A 247 8.13 6.25 6.52
C ALA A 247 8.20 7.64 5.86
N ILE A 248 7.22 8.00 5.03
CA ILE A 248 7.12 9.35 4.47
C ILE A 248 6.71 10.36 5.54
N SER A 249 5.70 10.06 6.35
CA SER A 249 5.26 10.96 7.42
C SER A 249 6.41 11.35 8.37
N ILE A 250 7.24 10.37 8.74
CA ILE A 250 8.32 10.62 9.69
C ILE A 250 9.58 11.15 8.98
N SER A 251 10.03 10.52 7.89
CA SER A 251 11.32 10.88 7.28
C SER A 251 11.25 12.09 6.35
N VAL A 252 10.08 12.43 5.82
CA VAL A 252 9.89 13.53 4.87
C VAL A 252 9.12 14.69 5.49
N LEU A 253 8.05 14.38 6.21
CA LEU A 253 7.17 15.40 6.80
C LEU A 253 7.54 15.75 8.26
N ASP A 254 8.52 15.04 8.83
CA ASP A 254 9.02 15.23 10.21
C ASP A 254 7.89 15.27 11.24
N SER A 255 6.86 14.44 11.04
CA SER A 255 5.67 14.43 11.89
C SER A 255 5.23 13.00 12.23
N VAL A 256 5.20 12.74 13.54
CA VAL A 256 4.66 11.48 14.10
C VAL A 256 3.13 11.45 13.97
N ASP A 257 2.46 12.59 14.11
CA ASP A 257 0.99 12.68 14.01
C ASP A 257 0.49 12.27 12.62
N ILE A 258 1.16 12.73 11.56
CA ILE A 258 0.86 12.34 10.18
C ILE A 258 1.11 10.83 9.95
N ALA A 259 1.90 10.16 10.80
CA ALA A 259 2.14 8.72 10.71
C ALA A 259 1.04 7.87 11.38
N ILE A 260 0.26 8.45 12.30
CA ILE A 260 -0.75 7.73 13.11
C ILE A 260 -1.77 6.98 12.24
N PRO A 261 -2.38 7.59 11.21
CA PRO A 261 -3.35 6.88 10.36
C PRO A 261 -2.76 5.66 9.66
N GLY A 262 -1.52 5.77 9.16
CA GLY A 262 -0.81 4.64 8.56
C GLY A 262 -0.56 3.53 9.58
N ALA A 263 -0.17 3.87 10.80
CA ALA A 263 0.09 2.91 11.87
C ALA A 263 -1.18 2.15 12.29
N VAL A 264 -2.28 2.87 12.53
CA VAL A 264 -3.58 2.28 12.90
C VAL A 264 -4.12 1.42 11.76
N TYR A 265 -4.11 1.93 10.53
CA TYR A 265 -4.54 1.18 9.35
C TYR A 265 -3.74 -0.11 9.17
N GLY A 266 -2.41 -0.05 9.37
CA GLY A 266 -1.53 -1.20 9.25
C GLY A 266 -1.92 -2.38 10.15
N VAL A 267 -2.54 -2.11 11.30
CA VAL A 267 -3.06 -3.16 12.20
C VAL A 267 -4.47 -3.58 11.78
N VAL A 268 -5.35 -2.62 11.51
CA VAL A 268 -6.77 -2.84 11.22
C VAL A 268 -7.01 -3.55 9.89
N MET A 269 -6.18 -3.28 8.87
CA MET A 269 -6.41 -3.78 7.51
C MET A 269 -6.33 -5.31 7.41
N PHE A 270 -5.49 -5.98 8.20
CA PHE A 270 -5.30 -7.43 8.10
C PHE A 270 -6.53 -8.25 8.50
N PRO A 271 -7.15 -8.06 9.68
CA PRO A 271 -8.37 -8.78 10.03
C PRO A 271 -9.54 -8.43 9.09
N LEU A 272 -9.65 -7.18 8.64
CA LEU A 272 -10.69 -6.77 7.69
C LEU A 272 -10.50 -7.41 6.31
N ALA A 273 -9.28 -7.38 5.76
CA ALA A 273 -8.94 -8.05 4.50
C ALA A 273 -9.18 -9.56 4.60
N ALA A 274 -8.94 -10.16 5.76
CA ALA A 274 -9.22 -11.58 5.98
C ALA A 274 -10.74 -11.86 5.98
N ALA A 275 -11.51 -11.07 6.71
CA ALA A 275 -12.96 -11.21 6.78
C ALA A 275 -13.64 -10.98 5.42
N VAL A 276 -13.32 -9.87 4.75
CA VAL A 276 -13.86 -9.53 3.43
C VAL A 276 -13.36 -10.52 2.38
N GLY A 277 -12.07 -10.86 2.38
CA GLY A 277 -11.48 -11.84 1.48
C GLY A 277 -12.16 -13.20 1.58
N TRP A 278 -12.43 -13.66 2.79
CA TRP A 278 -13.21 -14.87 2.99
C TRP A 278 -14.63 -14.73 2.43
N LEU A 279 -15.35 -13.64 2.73
CA LEU A 279 -16.71 -13.39 2.23
C LEU A 279 -16.79 -13.41 0.70
N ILE A 280 -15.90 -12.68 0.01
CA ILE A 280 -15.91 -12.56 -1.46
C ILE A 280 -15.37 -13.82 -2.16
N SER A 281 -14.63 -14.67 -1.45
CA SER A 281 -14.10 -15.94 -1.95
C SER A 281 -15.01 -17.15 -1.68
N ARG A 282 -16.05 -17.01 -0.85
CA ARG A 282 -17.12 -18.01 -0.72
C ARG A 282 -17.74 -18.32 -2.08
N GLY A 283 -17.79 -19.60 -2.44
CA GLY A 283 -18.29 -20.07 -3.74
C GLY A 283 -17.24 -20.19 -4.85
N THR A 284 -15.94 -20.09 -4.55
CA THR A 284 -14.91 -20.59 -5.49
C THR A 284 -14.96 -22.12 -5.43
N PRO A 285 -15.34 -22.85 -6.51
CA PRO A 285 -15.13 -24.29 -6.51
C PRO A 285 -13.66 -24.55 -6.23
N ALA A 286 -13.36 -25.51 -5.36
CA ALA A 286 -12.02 -26.08 -5.36
C ALA A 286 -11.78 -26.51 -6.81
N ALA A 287 -10.77 -25.95 -7.48
CA ALA A 287 -10.24 -26.63 -8.65
C ALA A 287 -9.92 -28.03 -8.12
N THR A 288 -10.62 -29.05 -8.61
CA THR A 288 -10.19 -30.42 -8.48
C THR A 288 -8.76 -30.39 -9.01
N THR A 289 -7.81 -30.47 -8.09
CA THR A 289 -6.43 -30.76 -8.43
C THR A 289 -6.45 -32.22 -8.85
N GLU A 290 -7.03 -32.51 -10.02
CA GLU A 290 -6.82 -33.78 -10.68
C GLU A 290 -5.34 -33.77 -11.02
N THR A 291 -4.56 -34.46 -10.21
CA THR A 291 -3.16 -34.73 -10.47
C THR A 291 -3.05 -35.40 -11.84
N ALA A 292 -1.91 -35.22 -12.53
CA ALA A 292 -1.68 -35.89 -13.81
C ALA A 292 -1.90 -37.41 -13.70
N GLN A 293 -1.71 -37.97 -12.50
CA GLN A 293 -1.97 -39.35 -12.15
C GLN A 293 -3.47 -39.69 -12.15
N GLU A 294 -4.32 -38.89 -11.50
CA GLU A 294 -5.79 -39.07 -11.51
C GLU A 294 -6.39 -38.91 -12.91
N ARG A 295 -5.84 -38.02 -13.75
CA ARG A 295 -6.24 -37.92 -15.17
C ARG A 295 -5.90 -39.18 -15.98
N THR A 296 -4.81 -39.85 -15.62
CA THR A 296 -4.36 -41.06 -16.30
C THR A 296 -5.18 -42.27 -15.85
N GLU A 297 -5.47 -42.37 -14.56
CA GLU A 297 -6.32 -43.42 -13.98
C GLU A 297 -7.76 -43.33 -14.51
N ARG A 298 -8.33 -42.13 -14.57
CA ARG A 298 -9.70 -41.92 -15.08
C ARG A 298 -9.83 -42.12 -16.60
N ALA A 299 -8.73 -41.98 -17.34
CA ALA A 299 -8.67 -42.30 -18.76
C ALA A 299 -8.56 -43.81 -18.98
N ALA A 300 -7.90 -44.54 -18.07
CA ALA A 300 -7.78 -46.00 -18.12
C ALA A 300 -9.06 -46.72 -17.66
N GLU A 301 -9.85 -46.13 -16.76
CA GLU A 301 -11.15 -46.68 -16.33
C GLU A 301 -12.28 -46.51 -17.37
N ASN A 302 -12.10 -45.59 -18.33
CA ASN A 302 -13.08 -45.32 -19.40
C ASN A 302 -12.70 -45.93 -20.76
N SER A 303 -11.67 -46.78 -20.79
CA SER A 303 -11.17 -47.52 -21.97
C SER A 303 -11.31 -49.02 -21.76
#